data_AF-A0A7F8R8A6-F1
#
_entry.id   AF-A0A7F8R8A6-F1
#
_cell.length_a   1.000
_cell.length_b   1.000
_cell.length_c   1.000
_cell.angle_alpha   90.00
_cell.angle_beta   90.00
_cell.angle_gamma   90.00
#
_symmetry.space_group_name_H-M   'P 1'
#
loop_
_entity.id
_entity.type
_entity.pdbx_description
1 polymer ?
#
loop_
_entity_poly.entity_id
_entity_poly.type
_entity_poly.pdbx_seq_one_letter_code
_entity_poly.pdbx_strand_id
1 'polypeptide(L)'
;MPKIALNGVTVDFPFQPYPCQEEYMSKVLECLQKKVNGLLESPTGTGKTLCLLCTTLAWREHLRDTISARKIAERAQGELFPDRTLSSWGLAASDGDTTACYMDIPKIIYASRTHSQLTQVISELRNTSYRPRVCVLGSREQLCIHPEVKKQESNHMQIHLCRKKVASRSCRFYNNVEEKSLQQELATPILDIEDLVRSGNKHGLCPYYLSRNLKQQADIIFMPYNYLLDAKSRRAHGIDLKGTVVIFDEAHNVEKMCEETASFDLTPHDLASGLDVIDQVLEEQTKAAQQDGLHVEFSADSANS
;
A
#
# COMPACT_ATOMS: atom_id res chain seq x y z
N MET A 1 -6.94 20.20 -21.59
CA MET A 1 -7.99 19.39 -20.94
C MET A 1 -9.15 20.30 -20.59
N PRO A 2 -10.39 20.01 -21.01
CA PRO A 2 -11.57 20.77 -20.60
C PRO A 2 -11.73 20.76 -19.07
N LYS A 3 -12.22 21.88 -18.55
CA LYS A 3 -12.57 22.10 -17.15
C LYS A 3 -14.08 22.09 -17.01
N ILE A 4 -14.63 21.09 -16.33
CA ILE A 4 -16.07 20.99 -16.09
C ILE A 4 -16.34 21.33 -14.62
N ALA A 5 -17.26 22.26 -14.37
CA ALA A 5 -17.70 22.58 -13.01
C ALA A 5 -18.90 21.71 -12.65
N LEU A 6 -18.73 20.78 -11.71
CA LEU A 6 -19.76 19.86 -11.23
C LEU A 6 -19.85 19.98 -9.70
N ASN A 7 -21.05 20.18 -9.16
CA ASN A 7 -21.30 20.27 -7.70
C ASN A 7 -20.30 21.17 -6.93
N GLY A 8 -19.89 22.29 -7.53
CA GLY A 8 -18.94 23.25 -6.94
C GLY A 8 -17.46 22.86 -7.05
N VAL A 9 -17.14 21.72 -7.68
CA VAL A 9 -15.77 21.24 -7.92
C VAL A 9 -15.44 21.37 -9.40
N THR A 10 -14.26 21.90 -9.72
CA THR A 10 -13.74 21.91 -11.10
C THR A 10 -12.98 20.62 -11.38
N VAL A 11 -13.46 19.84 -12.34
CA VAL A 11 -12.83 18.60 -12.80
C VAL A 11 -12.11 18.88 -14.12
N ASP A 12 -10.79 18.75 -14.13
CA ASP A 12 -10.02 18.61 -15.37
C ASP A 12 -10.28 17.21 -15.95
N PHE A 13 -10.79 17.12 -17.17
CA PHE A 13 -11.05 15.85 -17.83
C PHE A 13 -10.24 15.74 -19.14
N PRO A 14 -9.75 14.55 -19.55
CA PRO A 14 -8.86 14.42 -20.72
C PRO A 14 -9.47 14.86 -22.05
N PHE A 15 -10.78 14.71 -22.21
CA PHE A 15 -11.56 15.05 -23.40
C PHE A 15 -12.91 15.63 -22.99
N GLN A 16 -13.76 16.05 -23.94
CA GLN A 16 -15.11 16.53 -23.61
C GLN A 16 -15.96 15.36 -23.12
N PRO A 17 -16.42 15.34 -21.85
CA PRO A 17 -17.16 14.22 -21.31
C PRO A 17 -18.51 14.06 -22.00
N TYR A 18 -18.97 12.82 -22.10
CA TYR A 18 -20.33 12.50 -22.52
C TYR A 18 -21.33 12.83 -21.40
N PRO A 19 -22.62 13.07 -21.72
CA PRO A 19 -23.63 13.36 -20.70
C PRO A 19 -23.73 12.31 -19.60
N CYS A 20 -23.62 11.02 -19.94
CA CYS A 20 -23.61 9.93 -18.96
C CYS A 20 -22.37 9.95 -18.05
N GLN A 21 -21.22 10.42 -18.54
CA GLN A 21 -20.01 10.59 -17.75
C GLN A 21 -20.18 11.76 -16.77
N GLU A 22 -20.76 12.88 -17.21
CA GLU A 22 -21.06 14.02 -16.34
C GLU A 22 -22.01 13.63 -15.20
N GLU A 23 -23.05 12.84 -15.50
CA GLU A 23 -23.96 12.29 -14.50
C GLU A 23 -23.22 11.39 -13.50
N TYR A 24 -22.40 10.46 -13.99
CA TYR A 24 -21.60 9.57 -13.16
C TYR A 24 -20.64 10.36 -12.25
N MET A 25 -19.92 11.34 -12.80
CA MET A 25 -19.00 12.21 -12.04
C MET A 25 -19.76 13.03 -10.99
N SER A 26 -20.93 13.57 -11.31
CA SER A 26 -21.78 14.28 -10.34
C SER A 26 -22.18 13.39 -9.16
N LYS A 27 -22.54 12.12 -9.43
CA LYS A 27 -22.86 11.14 -8.37
C LYS A 27 -21.67 10.76 -7.52
N VAL A 28 -20.48 10.60 -8.11
CA VAL A 28 -19.25 10.39 -7.34
C VAL A 28 -19.00 11.58 -6.39
N LEU A 29 -19.11 12.83 -6.87
CA LEU A 29 -18.94 14.01 -6.03
C LEU A 29 -19.97 14.07 -4.90
N GLU A 30 -21.24 13.75 -5.20
CA GLU A 30 -22.30 13.71 -4.20
C GLU A 30 -21.95 12.73 -3.06
N CYS A 31 -21.49 11.52 -3.39
CA CYS A 31 -21.07 10.53 -2.39
C CYS A 31 -19.90 11.04 -1.54
N LEU A 32 -18.87 11.61 -2.17
CA LEU A 32 -17.67 12.12 -1.50
C LEU A 32 -17.98 13.29 -0.56
N GLN A 33 -18.79 14.26 -1.02
CA GLN A 33 -19.17 15.45 -0.24
C GLN A 33 -20.08 15.09 0.93
N LYS A 34 -21.06 14.20 0.71
CA LYS A 34 -21.99 13.74 1.76
C LYS A 34 -21.38 12.68 2.69
N LYS A 35 -20.18 12.18 2.39
CA LYS A 35 -19.50 11.11 3.14
C LYS A 35 -20.35 9.84 3.26
N VAL A 36 -20.98 9.44 2.16
CA VAL A 36 -21.81 8.24 2.08
C VAL A 36 -21.20 7.21 1.13
N ASN A 37 -21.53 5.94 1.33
CA ASN A 37 -21.16 4.87 0.41
C ASN A 37 -21.99 4.98 -0.87
N GLY A 38 -21.35 4.82 -2.03
CA GLY A 38 -22.02 4.82 -3.33
C GLY A 38 -21.82 3.49 -4.06
N LEU A 39 -22.91 2.89 -4.52
CA LEU A 39 -22.89 1.82 -5.50
C LEU A 39 -23.24 2.43 -6.86
N LEU A 40 -22.24 2.62 -7.71
CA LEU A 40 -22.39 3.32 -8.99
C LEU A 40 -22.20 2.34 -10.14
N GLU A 41 -23.25 2.17 -10.94
CA GLU A 41 -23.24 1.36 -12.14
C GLU A 41 -23.06 2.24 -13.38
N SER A 42 -22.21 1.78 -14.30
CA SER A 42 -22.05 2.38 -15.62
C SER A 42 -21.77 1.27 -16.63
N PRO A 43 -22.35 1.32 -17.85
CA PRO A 43 -22.05 0.35 -18.90
C PRO A 43 -20.55 0.29 -19.21
N THR A 44 -20.07 -0.88 -19.64
CA THR A 44 -18.67 -1.05 -20.06
C THR A 44 -18.33 -0.15 -21.25
N GLY A 45 -17.07 0.29 -21.35
CA GLY A 45 -16.61 1.16 -22.43
C GLY A 45 -16.97 2.64 -22.29
N THR A 46 -17.67 3.04 -21.22
CA THR A 46 -18.04 4.45 -20.96
C THR A 46 -16.95 5.27 -20.24
N GLY A 47 -15.76 4.69 -19.99
CA GLY A 47 -14.68 5.39 -19.30
C GLY A 47 -14.89 5.58 -17.80
N LYS A 48 -15.58 4.63 -17.14
CA LYS A 48 -15.85 4.63 -15.70
C LYS A 48 -14.59 4.90 -14.86
N THR A 49 -13.50 4.21 -15.16
CA THR A 49 -12.20 4.35 -14.49
C THR A 49 -11.68 5.79 -14.52
N LEU A 50 -11.63 6.41 -15.71
CA LEU A 50 -11.23 7.81 -15.86
C LEU A 50 -12.16 8.78 -15.12
N CYS A 51 -13.48 8.59 -15.24
CA CYS A 51 -14.47 9.42 -14.54
C CYS A 51 -14.25 9.36 -13.03
N LEU A 52 -14.06 8.16 -12.49
CA LEU A 52 -13.87 7.91 -11.07
C LEU A 52 -12.55 8.50 -10.56
N LEU A 53 -11.45 8.28 -11.27
CA LEU A 53 -10.14 8.84 -10.93
C LEU A 53 -10.13 10.37 -10.98
N CYS A 54 -10.51 10.97 -12.10
CA CYS A 54 -10.45 12.43 -12.30
C CYS A 54 -11.33 13.14 -11.27
N THR A 55 -12.54 12.63 -11.04
CA THR A 55 -13.47 13.22 -10.08
C THR A 55 -12.98 13.14 -8.64
N THR A 56 -12.45 11.98 -8.24
CA THR A 56 -11.96 11.81 -6.86
C THR A 56 -10.71 12.66 -6.61
N LEU A 57 -9.81 12.75 -7.61
CA LEU A 57 -8.61 13.60 -7.53
C LEU A 57 -8.97 15.08 -7.51
N ALA A 58 -9.88 15.53 -8.39
CA ALA A 58 -10.38 16.90 -8.40
C ALA A 58 -11.01 17.30 -7.06
N TRP A 59 -11.85 16.42 -6.50
CA TRP A 59 -12.45 16.65 -5.18
C TRP A 59 -11.39 16.78 -4.09
N ARG A 60 -10.37 15.92 -4.12
CA ARG A 60 -9.29 15.95 -3.14
C ARG A 60 -8.44 17.22 -3.25
N GLU A 61 -8.14 17.67 -4.47
CA GLU A 61 -7.44 18.94 -4.71
C GLU A 61 -8.28 20.12 -4.25
N HIS A 62 -9.57 20.15 -4.59
CA HIS A 62 -10.50 21.18 -4.12
C HIS A 62 -10.57 21.24 -2.59
N LEU A 63 -10.59 20.09 -1.90
CA LEU A 63 -10.57 20.03 -0.44
C LEU A 63 -9.26 20.56 0.13
N ARG A 64 -8.11 20.18 -0.45
CA ARG A 64 -6.78 20.71 -0.06
C ARG A 64 -6.75 22.23 -0.19
N ASP A 65 -7.24 22.76 -1.30
CA ASP A 65 -7.20 24.19 -1.59
C ASP A 65 -8.13 24.96 -0.64
N THR A 66 -9.31 24.40 -0.34
CA THR A 66 -10.26 24.96 0.65
C THR A 66 -9.68 25.01 2.06
N ILE A 67 -9.03 23.92 2.51
CA ILE A 67 -8.37 23.86 3.83
C ILE A 67 -7.21 24.87 3.88
N SER A 68 -6.43 24.95 2.81
CA SER A 68 -5.30 25.87 2.71
C SER A 68 -5.77 27.33 2.77
N ALA A 69 -6.82 27.68 2.02
CA ALA A 69 -7.41 29.02 2.04
C ALA A 69 -7.97 29.39 3.42
N ARG A 70 -8.64 28.46 4.10
CA ARG A 70 -9.15 28.67 5.46
C ARG A 70 -8.04 28.93 6.47
N LYS A 71 -6.97 28.12 6.46
CA LYS A 71 -5.81 28.30 7.36
C LYS A 71 -5.08 29.62 7.10
N ILE A 72 -4.99 30.06 5.84
CA ILE A 72 -4.42 31.37 5.49
C ILE A 72 -5.30 32.51 6.04
N ALA A 73 -6.63 32.40 5.91
CA ALA A 73 -7.56 33.38 6.46
C ALA A 73 -7.49 33.46 8.00
N GLU A 74 -7.42 32.32 8.69
CA GLU A 74 -7.27 32.24 10.16
C GLU A 74 -5.94 32.87 10.62
N ARG A 75 -4.83 32.62 9.91
CA ARG A 75 -3.53 33.25 10.17
C ARG A 75 -3.54 34.77 9.96
N ALA A 76 -4.31 35.26 8.99
CA ALA A 76 -4.46 36.69 8.72
C ALA A 76 -5.32 37.42 9.78
N GLN A 77 -6.18 36.69 10.50
CA GLN A 77 -7.08 37.23 11.52
C GLN A 77 -6.52 37.22 12.96
N GLY A 78 -5.33 36.65 13.19
CA GLY A 78 -4.57 36.87 14.42
C GLY A 78 -5.10 36.21 15.70
N GLU A 79 -5.92 35.15 15.61
CA GLU A 79 -6.29 34.38 16.81
C GLU A 79 -5.18 33.39 17.19
N LEU A 80 -4.44 33.78 18.23
CA LEU A 80 -3.53 32.94 18.99
C LEU A 80 -4.36 31.87 19.73
N PHE A 81 -4.27 30.60 19.35
CA PHE A 81 -4.94 29.51 20.06
C PHE A 81 -4.58 29.53 21.57
N PRO A 82 -5.56 29.57 22.49
CA PRO A 82 -5.32 29.14 23.86
C PRO A 82 -5.44 27.60 23.91
N ASP A 83 -4.35 27.00 24.36
CA ASP A 83 -4.27 25.68 24.99
C ASP A 83 -4.31 24.43 24.08
N ARG A 84 -3.11 24.07 23.60
CA ARG A 84 -2.72 22.66 23.51
C ARG A 84 -1.31 22.52 24.07
N THR A 85 -1.24 22.38 25.40
CA THR A 85 -0.13 21.86 26.21
C THR A 85 1.24 21.82 25.54
N LEU A 86 2.00 22.88 25.83
CA LEU A 86 3.43 23.03 25.64
C LEU A 86 4.18 21.90 26.36
N SER A 87 4.66 20.89 25.64
CA SER A 87 5.75 20.03 26.13
C SER A 87 6.95 20.15 25.22
N SER A 88 7.91 20.95 25.70
CA SER A 88 9.34 20.93 25.39
C SER A 88 9.78 21.44 24.01
N TRP A 89 9.96 22.76 23.94
CA TRP A 89 10.85 23.38 22.97
C TRP A 89 12.31 22.95 23.24
N GLY A 90 12.97 22.45 22.20
CA GLY A 90 14.39 22.15 22.23
C GLY A 90 14.93 21.71 20.87
N LEU A 91 15.44 22.69 20.11
CA LEU A 91 16.35 22.59 18.97
C LEU A 91 15.76 22.35 17.55
N ALA A 92 16.22 23.23 16.66
CA ALA A 92 16.14 23.24 15.20
C ALA A 92 14.78 23.57 14.57
N ALA A 93 14.74 24.74 13.94
CA ALA A 93 13.80 25.03 12.87
C ALA A 93 14.03 24.03 11.73
N SER A 94 13.22 22.98 11.67
CA SER A 94 13.12 22.09 10.50
C SER A 94 11.70 21.54 10.38
N ASP A 95 10.99 22.02 9.37
CA ASP A 95 9.97 21.31 8.57
C ASP A 95 8.75 20.66 9.27
N GLY A 96 8.54 20.90 10.57
CA GLY A 96 7.49 20.23 11.35
C GLY A 96 6.05 20.75 11.15
N ASP A 97 5.86 21.95 10.59
CA ASP A 97 4.52 22.55 10.44
C ASP A 97 3.79 22.10 9.14
N THR A 98 4.54 21.57 8.17
CA THR A 98 3.99 21.06 6.91
C THR A 98 3.15 19.79 7.13
N THR A 99 3.49 18.99 8.14
CA THR A 99 2.86 17.68 8.41
C THR A 99 1.44 17.78 8.97
N ALA A 100 1.13 18.84 9.74
CA ALA A 100 -0.21 19.06 10.29
C ALA A 100 -1.24 19.47 9.22
N CYS A 101 -0.81 19.98 8.07
CA CYS A 101 -1.70 20.36 6.96
C CYS A 101 -2.29 19.15 6.23
N TYR A 102 -1.55 18.04 6.15
CA TYR A 102 -1.93 16.86 5.38
C TYR A 102 -2.77 15.83 6.15
N MET A 103 -2.90 15.94 7.48
CA MET A 103 -3.72 15.01 8.27
C MET A 103 -5.22 15.17 8.01
N ASP A 104 -5.63 16.36 7.54
CA ASP A 104 -7.04 16.67 7.26
C ASP A 104 -7.48 16.22 5.85
N ILE A 105 -6.53 15.88 4.98
CA ILE A 105 -6.81 15.51 3.59
C ILE A 105 -6.88 13.99 3.48
N PRO A 106 -8.00 13.42 3.04
CA PRO A 106 -8.18 11.98 2.96
C PRO A 106 -7.22 11.36 1.94
N LYS A 107 -6.70 10.18 2.28
CA LYS A 107 -5.98 9.31 1.33
C LYS A 107 -6.97 8.56 0.47
N ILE A 108 -6.63 8.34 -0.80
CA ILE A 108 -7.44 7.56 -1.72
C ILE A 108 -6.82 6.16 -1.83
N ILE A 109 -7.61 5.12 -1.64
CA ILE A 109 -7.24 3.73 -1.90
C ILE A 109 -8.02 3.28 -3.11
N TYR A 110 -7.32 2.96 -4.19
CA TYR A 110 -7.89 2.37 -5.40
C TYR A 110 -7.60 0.88 -5.40
N ALA A 111 -8.66 0.09 -5.24
CA ALA A 111 -8.59 -1.35 -5.20
C ALA A 111 -9.16 -1.95 -6.49
N SER A 112 -8.43 -2.90 -7.08
CA SER A 112 -8.88 -3.68 -8.26
C SER A 112 -8.61 -5.16 -8.04
N ARG A 113 -9.20 -6.02 -8.88
CA ARG A 113 -8.99 -7.47 -8.80
C ARG A 113 -7.56 -7.88 -9.14
N THR A 114 -7.00 -7.37 -10.23
CA THR A 114 -5.67 -7.79 -10.72
C THR A 114 -4.68 -6.66 -10.85
N HIS A 115 -3.38 -6.98 -10.78
CA HIS A 115 -2.31 -6.02 -11.01
C HIS A 115 -2.31 -5.44 -12.42
N SER A 116 -2.69 -6.22 -13.44
CA SER A 116 -2.79 -5.73 -14.83
C SER A 116 -3.85 -4.64 -14.97
N GLN A 117 -4.99 -4.77 -14.28
CA GLN A 117 -6.00 -3.70 -14.22
C GLN A 117 -5.43 -2.44 -13.55
N LEU A 118 -4.72 -2.58 -12.44
CA LEU A 118 -4.07 -1.43 -11.79
C LEU A 118 -3.05 -0.76 -12.71
N THR A 119 -2.25 -1.51 -13.46
CA THR A 119 -1.32 -0.96 -14.45
C THR A 119 -2.05 -0.18 -15.54
N GLN A 120 -3.18 -0.68 -16.03
CA GLN A 120 -4.02 0.04 -17.00
C GLN A 120 -4.54 1.36 -16.41
N VAL A 121 -5.08 1.32 -15.19
CA VAL A 121 -5.60 2.50 -14.47
C VAL A 121 -4.49 3.55 -14.26
N ILE A 122 -3.27 3.12 -13.94
CA ILE A 122 -2.10 4.00 -13.80
C ILE A 122 -1.70 4.61 -15.15
N SER A 123 -1.74 3.84 -16.23
CA SER A 123 -1.50 4.34 -17.58
C SER A 123 -2.53 5.41 -17.98
N GLU A 124 -3.81 5.18 -17.65
CA GLU A 124 -4.87 6.17 -17.83
C GLU A 124 -4.63 7.43 -16.99
N LEU A 125 -4.20 7.29 -15.73
CA LEU A 125 -3.85 8.41 -14.85
C LEU A 125 -2.71 9.27 -15.43
N ARG A 126 -1.69 8.65 -16.04
CA ARG A 126 -0.57 9.36 -16.70
C ARG A 126 -1.06 10.28 -17.82
N ASN A 127 -2.14 9.90 -18.49
CA ASN A 127 -2.76 10.67 -19.56
C ASN A 127 -3.67 11.79 -19.07
N THR A 128 -3.77 12.04 -17.76
CA THR A 128 -4.53 13.15 -17.16
C THR A 128 -3.63 14.34 -16.80
N SER A 129 -4.21 15.49 -16.41
CA SER A 129 -3.47 16.64 -15.87
C SER A 129 -3.06 16.46 -14.40
N TYR A 130 -3.69 15.52 -13.68
CA TYR A 130 -3.45 15.30 -12.27
C TYR A 130 -2.05 14.69 -12.03
N ARG A 131 -1.36 15.18 -11.00
CA ARG A 131 -0.03 14.68 -10.59
C ARG A 131 -0.02 14.37 -9.09
N PRO A 132 -0.87 13.43 -8.61
CA PRO A 132 -0.84 13.02 -7.21
C PRO A 132 0.43 12.22 -6.91
N ARG A 133 0.82 12.15 -5.62
CA ARG A 133 1.82 11.18 -5.17
C ARG A 133 1.22 9.77 -5.20
N VAL A 134 1.66 8.95 -6.14
CA VAL A 134 1.14 7.60 -6.37
C VAL A 134 2.01 6.56 -5.65
N CYS A 135 1.37 5.58 -5.01
CA CYS A 135 2.02 4.39 -4.51
C CYS A 135 1.27 3.15 -5.02
N VAL A 136 2.03 2.13 -5.47
CA VAL A 136 1.48 0.84 -5.87
C VAL A 136 1.99 -0.23 -4.92
N LEU A 137 1.08 -0.95 -4.27
CA LEU A 137 1.42 -2.10 -3.44
C LEU A 137 1.26 -3.37 -4.26
N GLY A 138 2.21 -4.29 -4.13
CA GLY A 138 2.18 -5.59 -4.79
C GLY A 138 2.94 -6.67 -4.03
N SER A 139 2.84 -7.89 -4.55
CA SER A 139 3.44 -9.08 -3.93
C SER A 139 4.97 -9.09 -4.09
N ARG A 140 5.62 -9.95 -3.29
CA ARG A 140 7.06 -10.18 -3.43
C ARG A 140 7.40 -10.87 -4.75
N GLU A 141 6.50 -11.70 -5.28
CA GLU A 141 6.70 -12.36 -6.58
C GLU A 141 6.92 -11.34 -7.70
N GLN A 142 6.19 -10.23 -7.66
CA GLN A 142 6.25 -9.20 -8.69
C GLN A 142 7.35 -8.17 -8.45
N LEU A 143 7.57 -7.77 -7.19
CA LEU A 143 8.49 -6.67 -6.85
C LEU A 143 9.90 -7.13 -6.45
N CYS A 144 10.13 -8.41 -6.15
CA CYS A 144 11.45 -8.87 -5.72
C CYS A 144 12.41 -8.99 -6.91
N ILE A 145 13.60 -8.40 -6.75
CA ILE A 145 14.70 -8.46 -7.73
C ILE A 145 15.87 -9.34 -7.24
N HIS A 146 15.81 -9.87 -6.01
CA HIS A 146 16.89 -10.70 -5.48
C HIS A 146 16.87 -12.08 -6.16
N PRO A 147 17.96 -12.52 -6.81
CA PRO A 147 17.96 -13.72 -7.66
C PRO A 147 17.57 -15.00 -6.90
N GLU A 148 18.13 -15.24 -5.70
CA GLU A 148 17.81 -16.44 -4.92
C GLU A 148 16.37 -16.50 -4.41
N VAL A 149 15.75 -15.33 -4.15
CA VAL A 149 14.37 -15.26 -3.67
C VAL A 149 13.43 -15.39 -4.85
N LYS A 150 13.69 -14.67 -5.95
CA LYS A 150 12.87 -14.71 -7.17
C LYS A 150 12.83 -16.09 -7.83
N LYS A 151 13.86 -16.91 -7.65
CA LYS A 151 13.93 -18.27 -8.21
C LYS A 151 12.98 -19.26 -7.54
N GLN A 152 12.49 -18.99 -6.34
CA GLN A 152 11.63 -19.94 -5.62
C GLN A 152 10.24 -19.99 -6.27
N GLU A 153 9.71 -21.20 -6.48
CA GLU A 153 8.40 -21.42 -7.11
C GLU A 153 7.23 -21.16 -6.16
N SER A 154 7.40 -21.45 -4.86
CA SER A 154 6.36 -21.25 -3.85
C SER A 154 6.42 -19.86 -3.22
N ASN A 155 5.27 -19.19 -3.19
CA ASN A 155 5.08 -17.88 -2.56
C ASN A 155 5.47 -17.88 -1.08
N HIS A 156 5.15 -18.98 -0.37
CA HIS A 156 5.51 -19.15 1.04
C HIS A 156 7.03 -19.19 1.25
N MET A 157 7.73 -19.92 0.38
CA MET A 157 9.18 -20.02 0.42
C MET A 157 9.85 -18.67 0.08
N GLN A 158 9.32 -17.95 -0.92
CA GLN A 158 9.78 -16.60 -1.24
C GLN A 158 9.67 -15.66 -0.02
N ILE A 159 8.52 -15.67 0.66
CA ILE A 159 8.28 -14.84 1.85
C ILE A 159 9.24 -15.23 2.98
N HIS A 160 9.37 -16.53 3.27
CA HIS A 160 10.24 -17.04 4.32
C HIS A 160 11.70 -16.66 4.08
N LEU A 161 12.23 -16.95 2.88
CA LEU A 161 13.62 -16.63 2.53
C LEU A 161 13.88 -15.13 2.53
N CYS A 162 12.94 -14.32 2.03
CA CYS A 162 13.02 -12.87 2.09
C CYS A 162 13.12 -12.37 3.54
N ARG A 163 12.26 -12.86 4.44
CA ARG A 163 12.29 -12.49 5.86
C ARG A 163 13.60 -12.93 6.53
N LYS A 164 14.06 -14.16 6.25
CA LYS A 164 15.34 -14.68 6.76
C LYS A 164 16.51 -13.79 6.32
N LYS A 165 16.58 -13.42 5.03
CA LYS A 165 17.65 -12.59 4.49
C LYS A 165 17.62 -11.14 5.02
N VAL A 166 16.43 -10.61 5.28
CA VAL A 166 16.26 -9.27 5.87
C VAL A 166 16.67 -9.29 7.34
N ALA A 167 16.24 -10.30 8.10
CA ALA A 167 16.61 -10.46 9.50
C ALA A 167 18.13 -10.65 9.68
N SER A 168 18.78 -11.42 8.80
CA SER A 168 20.24 -11.59 8.79
C SER A 168 21.00 -10.41 8.15
N ARG A 169 20.30 -9.35 7.71
CA ARG A 169 20.85 -8.22 6.94
C ARG A 169 21.69 -8.61 5.71
N SER A 170 21.48 -9.80 5.17
CA SER A 170 22.17 -10.33 3.99
C SER A 170 21.63 -9.80 2.65
N CYS A 171 20.43 -9.21 2.65
CA CYS A 171 19.81 -8.68 1.44
C CYS A 171 20.37 -7.30 1.09
N ARG A 172 21.30 -7.26 0.11
CA ARG A 172 21.91 -6.02 -0.38
C ARG A 172 20.88 -4.96 -0.79
N PHE A 173 19.84 -5.38 -1.49
CA PHE A 173 18.80 -4.48 -1.98
C PHE A 173 17.97 -3.83 -0.87
N TYR A 174 17.72 -4.55 0.23
CA TYR A 174 16.94 -4.03 1.37
C TYR A 174 17.75 -3.00 2.15
N ASN A 175 19.00 -3.34 2.47
CA ASN A 175 19.88 -2.48 3.27
C ASN A 175 20.06 -1.10 2.63
N ASN A 176 20.11 -1.04 1.29
CA ASN A 176 20.25 0.21 0.54
C ASN A 176 19.00 1.10 0.56
N VAL A 177 17.81 0.57 0.92
CA VAL A 177 16.55 1.33 0.88
C VAL A 177 16.55 2.45 1.92
N GLU A 178 17.00 2.17 3.14
CA GLU A 178 17.02 3.17 4.21
C GLU A 178 17.94 4.34 3.86
N GLU A 179 19.12 4.06 3.28
CA GLU A 179 20.11 5.09 2.93
C GLU A 179 19.74 5.93 1.71
N LYS A 180 19.09 5.35 0.69
CA LYS A 180 18.85 6.03 -0.61
C LYS A 180 17.40 6.41 -0.88
N SER A 181 16.46 6.07 0.01
CA SER A 181 15.04 6.43 -0.15
C SER A 181 14.76 7.94 -0.14
N LEU A 182 15.73 8.76 0.28
CA LEU A 182 15.65 10.21 0.35
C LEU A 182 16.06 10.93 -0.95
N GLN A 183 16.48 10.20 -1.99
CA GLN A 183 16.87 10.84 -3.25
C GLN A 183 15.63 11.35 -4.02
N GLN A 184 15.63 12.66 -4.30
CA GLN A 184 14.52 13.40 -4.91
C GLN A 184 14.13 12.89 -6.32
N GLU A 185 14.99 12.11 -6.98
CA GLU A 185 14.70 11.44 -8.25
C GLU A 185 13.58 10.37 -8.15
N LEU A 186 13.28 9.88 -6.96
CA LEU A 186 12.19 8.93 -6.71
C LEU A 186 10.82 9.62 -6.47
N ALA A 187 10.82 10.95 -6.30
CA ALA A 187 9.66 11.68 -5.78
C ALA A 187 8.66 12.14 -6.86
N THR A 188 8.98 12.01 -8.15
CA THR A 188 8.27 12.77 -9.21
C THR A 188 7.69 11.97 -10.39
N PRO A 189 8.03 10.69 -10.67
CA PRO A 189 7.24 9.90 -11.61
C PRO A 189 6.08 9.18 -10.91
N ILE A 190 4.95 9.06 -11.60
CA ILE A 190 3.94 8.04 -11.29
C ILE A 190 4.59 6.69 -11.57
N LEU A 191 5.03 5.99 -10.53
CA LEU A 191 5.71 4.70 -10.63
C LEU A 191 4.69 3.55 -10.61
N ASP A 192 4.67 2.76 -11.67
CA ASP A 192 3.99 1.47 -11.67
C ASP A 192 4.93 0.35 -11.15
N ILE A 193 4.46 -0.90 -11.16
CA ILE A 193 5.24 -2.05 -10.69
C ILE A 193 6.49 -2.27 -11.54
N GLU A 194 6.39 -2.11 -12.85
CA GLU A 194 7.50 -2.34 -13.78
C GLU A 194 8.56 -1.26 -13.63
N ASP A 195 8.14 -0.01 -13.45
CA ASP A 195 9.02 1.13 -13.19
C ASP A 195 9.71 1.01 -11.83
N LEU A 196 9.01 0.54 -10.80
CA LEU A 196 9.60 0.24 -9.50
C LEU A 196 10.70 -0.82 -9.62
N VAL A 197 10.46 -1.89 -10.38
CA VAL A 197 11.45 -2.95 -10.63
C VAL A 197 12.63 -2.43 -11.44
N ARG A 198 12.38 -1.64 -12.50
CA ARG A 198 13.41 -1.02 -13.33
C ARG A 198 14.30 -0.08 -12.51
N SER A 199 13.68 0.77 -11.70
CA SER A 199 14.37 1.68 -10.79
C SER A 199 15.17 0.92 -9.73
N GLY A 200 14.60 -0.14 -9.16
CA GLY A 200 15.29 -1.01 -8.21
C GLY A 200 16.54 -1.68 -8.79
N ASN A 201 16.47 -2.15 -10.04
CA ASN A 201 17.63 -2.71 -10.74
C ASN A 201 18.70 -1.66 -11.04
N LYS A 202 18.28 -0.45 -11.48
CA LYS A 202 19.21 0.64 -11.80
C LYS A 202 19.96 1.15 -10.57
N HIS A 203 19.27 1.33 -9.45
CA HIS A 203 19.83 1.94 -8.23
C HIS A 203 20.28 0.92 -7.17
N GLY A 204 19.99 -0.37 -7.36
CA GLY A 204 20.30 -1.44 -6.41
C GLY A 204 19.43 -1.37 -5.14
N LEU A 205 18.15 -1.05 -5.30
CA LEU A 205 17.18 -0.85 -4.21
C LEU A 205 16.07 -1.91 -4.25
N CYS A 206 15.56 -2.31 -3.09
CA CYS A 206 14.46 -3.27 -3.04
C CYS A 206 13.11 -2.60 -3.36
N PRO A 207 12.47 -2.92 -4.51
CA PRO A 207 11.20 -2.28 -4.91
C PRO A 207 10.07 -2.55 -3.92
N TYR A 208 10.03 -3.75 -3.33
CA TYR A 208 8.99 -4.15 -2.37
C TYR A 208 8.99 -3.30 -1.10
N TYR A 209 10.15 -3.01 -0.52
CA TYR A 209 10.24 -2.16 0.67
C TYR A 209 10.17 -0.68 0.32
N LEU A 210 10.67 -0.29 -0.86
CA LEU A 210 10.53 1.07 -1.37
C LEU A 210 9.05 1.48 -1.49
N SER A 211 8.21 0.65 -2.10
CA SER A 211 6.77 0.97 -2.23
C SER A 211 6.08 1.11 -0.87
N ARG A 212 6.48 0.31 0.13
CA ARG A 212 5.96 0.42 1.51
C ARG A 212 6.36 1.72 2.20
N ASN A 213 7.56 2.23 1.95
CA ASN A 213 7.99 3.53 2.46
C ASN A 213 7.22 4.68 1.80
N LEU A 214 7.06 4.62 0.48
CA LEU A 214 6.32 5.62 -0.31
C LEU A 214 4.83 5.71 0.09
N LYS A 215 4.24 4.61 0.56
CA LYS A 215 2.85 4.56 1.06
C LYS A 215 2.54 5.65 2.10
N GLN A 216 3.49 6.01 2.96
CA GLN A 216 3.24 6.99 4.03
C GLN A 216 2.93 8.38 3.46
N GLN A 217 3.63 8.76 2.39
CA GLN A 217 3.51 10.06 1.72
C GLN A 217 2.56 10.01 0.52
N ALA A 218 1.97 8.87 0.20
CA ALA A 218 1.09 8.74 -0.95
C ALA A 218 -0.25 9.47 -0.76
N ASP A 219 -0.69 10.10 -1.85
CA ASP A 219 -2.01 10.71 -1.99
C ASP A 219 -3.05 9.67 -2.46
N ILE A 220 -2.64 8.81 -3.39
CA ILE A 220 -3.41 7.68 -3.91
C ILE A 220 -2.59 6.40 -3.84
N ILE A 221 -3.21 5.32 -3.37
CA ILE A 221 -2.59 4.00 -3.22
C ILE A 221 -3.36 2.99 -4.08
N PHE A 222 -2.68 2.39 -5.04
CA PHE A 222 -3.19 1.28 -5.84
C PHE A 222 -2.82 -0.05 -5.18
N MET A 223 -3.80 -0.93 -4.97
CA MET A 223 -3.56 -2.26 -4.38
C MET A 223 -4.61 -3.28 -4.83
N PRO A 224 -4.34 -4.59 -4.75
CA PRO A 224 -5.35 -5.59 -5.05
C PRO A 224 -6.36 -5.75 -3.89
N TYR A 225 -7.54 -6.31 -4.19
CA TYR A 225 -8.62 -6.53 -3.22
C TYR A 225 -8.19 -7.28 -1.96
N ASN A 226 -7.36 -8.32 -2.12
CA ASN A 226 -6.91 -9.15 -1.00
C ASN A 226 -6.19 -8.33 0.09
N TYR A 227 -5.47 -7.26 -0.27
CA TYR A 227 -4.73 -6.45 0.72
C TYR A 227 -5.66 -5.61 1.59
N LEU A 228 -6.88 -5.36 1.11
CA LEU A 228 -7.90 -4.58 1.80
C LEU A 228 -8.88 -5.48 2.57
N LEU A 229 -9.31 -6.59 1.96
CA LEU A 229 -10.33 -7.49 2.49
C LEU A 229 -9.76 -8.50 3.51
N ASP A 230 -8.56 -9.05 3.29
CA ASP A 230 -7.91 -9.90 4.28
C ASP A 230 -7.35 -9.08 5.45
N ALA A 231 -7.88 -9.31 6.65
CA ALA A 231 -7.45 -8.62 7.85
C ALA A 231 -5.97 -8.86 8.20
N LYS A 232 -5.42 -10.04 7.87
CA LYS A 232 -3.99 -10.34 8.11
C LYS A 232 -3.11 -9.50 7.18
N SER A 233 -3.42 -9.48 5.89
CA SER A 233 -2.73 -8.66 4.89
C SER A 233 -2.86 -7.17 5.20
N ARG A 234 -4.06 -6.70 5.56
CA ARG A 234 -4.30 -5.29 5.92
C ARG A 234 -3.42 -4.83 7.10
N ARG A 235 -3.31 -5.66 8.15
CA ARG A 235 -2.42 -5.40 9.29
C ARG A 235 -0.93 -5.46 8.89
N ALA A 236 -0.53 -6.44 8.08
CA ALA A 236 0.85 -6.57 7.62
C ALA A 236 1.31 -5.36 6.78
N HIS A 237 0.40 -4.77 5.99
CA HIS A 237 0.66 -3.56 5.22
C HIS A 237 0.41 -2.26 6.00
N GLY A 238 -0.14 -2.33 7.22
CA GLY A 238 -0.44 -1.16 8.07
C GLY A 238 -1.37 -0.17 7.38
N ILE A 239 -2.44 -0.66 6.77
CA ILE A 239 -3.43 0.17 6.08
C ILE A 239 -4.48 0.60 7.11
N ASP A 240 -4.58 1.90 7.35
CA ASP A 240 -5.67 2.51 8.13
C ASP A 240 -6.76 2.98 7.17
N LEU A 241 -8.01 2.70 7.52
CA LEU A 241 -9.19 3.07 6.74
C LEU A 241 -9.83 4.37 7.24
N LYS A 242 -9.48 4.81 8.46
CA LYS A 242 -10.08 5.99 9.06
C LYS A 242 -9.74 7.24 8.25
N GLY A 243 -10.77 7.97 7.82
CA GLY A 243 -10.59 9.18 7.03
C GLY A 243 -10.00 8.92 5.62
N THR A 244 -10.18 7.71 5.09
CA THR A 244 -9.75 7.36 3.72
C THR A 244 -10.95 7.18 2.79
N VAL A 245 -10.75 7.49 1.51
CA VAL A 245 -11.70 7.17 0.44
C VAL A 245 -11.26 5.85 -0.17
N VAL A 246 -12.13 4.85 -0.11
CA VAL A 246 -11.88 3.52 -0.69
C VAL A 246 -12.70 3.37 -1.95
N ILE A 247 -12.04 3.03 -3.04
CA ILE A 247 -12.63 2.79 -4.35
C ILE A 247 -12.45 1.33 -4.71
N PHE A 248 -13.55 0.62 -4.94
CA PHE A 248 -13.55 -0.71 -5.55
C PHE A 248 -13.93 -0.58 -7.01
N ASP A 249 -13.01 -0.90 -7.92
CA ASP A 249 -13.31 -0.96 -9.35
C ASP A 249 -13.48 -2.40 -9.84
N GLU A 250 -14.49 -2.66 -10.66
CA GLU A 250 -14.96 -4.02 -10.96
C GLU A 250 -15.38 -4.81 -9.70
N ALA A 251 -16.21 -4.18 -8.86
CA ALA A 251 -16.63 -4.68 -7.54
C ALA A 251 -17.49 -5.96 -7.57
N HIS A 252 -17.91 -6.43 -8.75
CA HIS A 252 -18.70 -7.66 -8.89
C HIS A 252 -17.97 -8.92 -8.35
N ASN A 253 -16.65 -8.89 -8.20
CA ASN A 253 -15.85 -10.00 -7.65
C ASN A 253 -15.57 -9.88 -6.14
N VAL A 254 -16.10 -8.87 -5.45
CA VAL A 254 -15.78 -8.63 -4.03
C VAL A 254 -16.33 -9.75 -3.15
N GLU A 255 -17.56 -10.22 -3.40
CA GLU A 255 -18.18 -11.34 -2.69
C GLU A 255 -17.29 -12.59 -2.75
N LYS A 256 -16.99 -13.05 -3.97
CA LYS A 256 -16.15 -14.23 -4.19
C LYS A 256 -14.78 -14.12 -3.51
N MET A 257 -14.16 -12.93 -3.54
CA MET A 257 -12.87 -12.71 -2.85
C MET A 257 -13.01 -12.81 -1.33
N CYS A 258 -14.12 -12.33 -0.76
CA CYS A 258 -14.40 -12.48 0.67
C CYS A 258 -14.61 -13.96 1.04
N GLU A 259 -15.34 -14.71 0.22
CA GLU A 259 -15.54 -16.16 0.41
C GLU A 259 -14.20 -16.90 0.38
N GLU A 260 -13.38 -16.71 -0.66
CA GLU A 260 -12.06 -17.33 -0.82
C GLU A 260 -11.09 -16.97 0.32
N THR A 261 -11.20 -15.76 0.90
CA THR A 261 -10.35 -15.34 2.02
C THR A 261 -10.77 -15.98 3.35
N ALA A 262 -12.06 -16.29 3.49
CA ALA A 262 -12.63 -16.87 4.70
C ALA A 262 -12.69 -18.40 4.67
N SER A 263 -12.60 -19.01 3.48
CA SER A 263 -12.56 -20.46 3.30
C SER A 263 -11.13 -20.99 3.35
N PHE A 264 -11.01 -22.27 3.71
CA PHE A 264 -9.80 -23.06 3.50
C PHE A 264 -10.23 -24.48 3.18
N ASP A 265 -9.50 -25.12 2.27
CA ASP A 265 -9.69 -26.52 1.96
C ASP A 265 -8.61 -27.33 2.68
N LEU A 266 -8.99 -28.45 3.28
CA LEU A 266 -8.08 -29.38 3.92
C LEU A 266 -8.20 -30.74 3.24
N THR A 267 -7.19 -31.11 2.46
CA THR A 267 -7.19 -32.40 1.76
C THR A 267 -6.55 -33.49 2.63
N PRO A 268 -6.88 -34.78 2.40
CA PRO A 268 -6.17 -35.87 3.06
C PRO A 268 -4.65 -35.86 2.81
N HIS A 269 -4.22 -35.34 1.66
CA HIS A 269 -2.80 -35.16 1.34
C HIS A 269 -2.14 -34.11 2.25
N ASP A 270 -2.83 -33.02 2.56
CA ASP A 270 -2.32 -31.99 3.48
C ASP A 270 -2.18 -32.54 4.90
N LEU A 271 -3.13 -33.37 5.34
CA LEU A 271 -3.06 -34.06 6.62
C LEU A 271 -1.89 -35.06 6.68
N ALA A 272 -1.73 -35.90 5.65
CA ALA A 272 -0.62 -36.84 5.56
C ALA A 272 0.73 -36.12 5.55
N SER A 273 0.86 -35.08 4.72
CA SER A 273 2.07 -34.24 4.68
C SER A 273 2.36 -33.57 6.03
N GLY A 274 1.31 -33.17 6.75
CA GLY A 274 1.42 -32.62 8.09
C GLY A 274 1.95 -33.62 9.11
N LEU A 275 1.50 -34.89 9.03
CA LEU A 275 2.00 -35.97 9.88
C LEU A 275 3.48 -36.26 9.60
N ASP A 276 3.88 -36.34 8.34
CA ASP A 276 5.27 -36.56 7.95
C ASP A 276 6.20 -35.46 8.50
N VAL A 277 5.76 -34.19 8.45
CA VAL A 277 6.52 -33.06 9.01
C VAL A 277 6.59 -33.15 10.54
N ILE A 278 5.52 -33.57 11.22
CA ILE A 278 5.53 -33.76 12.68
C ILE A 278 6.53 -34.85 13.06
N ASP A 279 6.51 -35.99 12.37
CA ASP A 279 7.43 -37.10 12.63
C ASP A 279 8.89 -36.66 12.45
N GLN A 280 9.18 -35.90 11.38
CA GLN A 280 10.51 -35.34 11.16
C GLN A 280 10.95 -34.39 12.30
N VAL A 281 10.07 -33.52 12.76
CA VAL A 281 10.36 -32.60 13.87
C VAL A 281 10.59 -33.38 15.18
N LEU A 282 9.80 -34.41 15.44
CA LEU A 282 9.96 -35.27 16.62
C LEU A 282 11.30 -36.01 16.60
N GLU A 283 11.74 -36.49 15.43
CA GLU A 283 13.07 -37.09 15.29
C GLU A 283 14.20 -36.08 15.56
N GLU A 284 14.11 -34.87 15.01
CA GLU A 284 15.10 -33.81 15.23
C GLU A 284 15.19 -33.41 16.70
N GLN A 285 14.05 -33.28 17.38
CA GLN A 285 14.00 -32.99 18.82
C GLN A 285 14.59 -34.14 19.64
N THR A 286 14.34 -35.40 19.26
CA THR A 286 14.91 -36.56 19.94
C THR A 286 16.43 -36.62 19.78
N LYS A 287 16.95 -36.33 18.58
CA LYS A 287 18.39 -36.25 18.30
C LYS A 287 19.06 -35.11 19.09
N ALA A 288 18.42 -33.95 19.17
CA ALA A 288 18.91 -32.82 19.97
C ALA A 288 18.94 -33.15 21.48
N ALA A 289 17.90 -33.78 22.01
CA ALA A 289 17.83 -34.20 23.41
C ALA A 289 18.90 -35.25 23.77
N GLN A 290 19.21 -36.18 22.85
CA GLN A 290 20.28 -37.16 23.03
C GLN A 290 21.67 -36.49 23.00
N GLN A 291 21.87 -35.47 22.17
CA GLN A 291 23.13 -34.69 22.13
C GLN A 291 23.33 -33.85 23.40
N ASP A 292 22.28 -33.23 23.94
CA ASP A 292 22.35 -32.51 25.22
C ASP A 292 22.58 -33.47 26.41
N GLY A 293 22.01 -34.68 26.39
CA GLY A 293 22.26 -35.71 27.41
C GLY A 293 23.72 -36.20 27.43
N LEU A 294 24.34 -36.39 26.27
CA LEU A 294 25.75 -36.78 26.14
C LEU A 294 26.73 -35.69 26.58
N HIS A 295 26.34 -34.40 26.47
CA HIS A 295 27.18 -33.29 26.93
C HIS A 295 27.17 -33.13 28.47
N VAL A 296 26.15 -33.66 29.16
CA VAL A 296 26.08 -33.68 30.62
C VAL A 296 26.91 -34.83 31.20
N GLU A 297 26.94 -36.01 30.55
CA GLU A 297 27.75 -37.15 31.02
C GLU A 297 29.26 -36.88 30.92
N PHE A 298 29.74 -36.17 29.88
CA PHE A 298 31.17 -35.84 29.75
C PHE A 298 31.69 -34.79 30.76
N SER A 299 30.81 -34.04 31.45
CA SER A 299 31.22 -33.12 32.52
C SER A 299 31.32 -33.79 33.90
N ALA A 300 30.65 -34.92 34.12
CA ALA A 300 30.60 -35.58 35.42
C ALA A 300 31.88 -36.36 35.79
N ASP A 301 32.67 -36.78 34.80
CA ASP A 301 33.89 -37.59 35.02
C ASP A 301 35.17 -36.76 35.28
N SER A 302 35.08 -35.42 35.39
CA SER A 302 36.24 -34.54 35.62
C SER A 302 36.44 -34.09 37.08
N ALA A 303 35.65 -34.62 38.02
CA ALA A 303 35.63 -34.17 39.43
C ALA A 303 36.18 -35.18 40.46
N ASN A 304 36.96 -36.19 40.06
CA ASN A 304 37.65 -37.10 40.98
C ASN A 304 39.14 -37.20 40.65
N SER A 305 39.92 -36.26 41.19
CA SER A 305 41.37 -36.38 41.45
C SER A 305 41.80 -35.35 42.49
#